data_AF-A0A925G284-F1
#
_entry.id   AF-A0A925G284-F1
#
_cell.length_a   1.000
_cell.length_b   1.000
_cell.length_c   1.000
_cell.angle_alpha   90.00
_cell.angle_beta   90.00
_cell.angle_gamma   90.00
#
_symmetry.space_group_name_H-M   'P 1'
#
loop_
_entity.id
_entity.type
_entity.pdbx_description
1 polymer ?
#
loop_
_entity_poly.entity_id
_entity_poly.type
_entity_poly.pdbx_seq_one_letter_code
_entity_poly.pdbx_strand_id
1 'polypeptide(L)' 'MTYTVEYAQEEDGRWLAEVVDIPGVLVYGQTSDEAMAKAQALALRVLADRLEHGERQLDSPFPAS' A
#
# COMPACT_ATOMS: atom_id res chain seq x y z
N MET A 1 -7.16 8.24 -8.07
CA MET A 1 -5.75 7.99 -7.73
C MET A 1 -5.42 6.57 -8.13
N THR A 2 -4.27 6.37 -8.75
CA THR A 2 -3.74 5.04 -9.09
C THR A 2 -2.53 4.82 -8.19
N TYR A 3 -2.49 3.69 -7.50
CA TYR A 3 -1.36 3.31 -6.65
C TYR A 3 -0.68 2.08 -7.24
N THR A 4 0.65 2.03 -7.13
CA THR A 4 1.47 0.90 -7.58
C THR A 4 1.57 -0.11 -6.46
N VAL A 5 1.24 -1.36 -6.78
CA VAL A 5 1.44 -2.50 -5.86
C VAL A 5 2.60 -3.33 -6.40
N GLU A 6 3.66 -3.44 -5.60
CA GLU A 6 4.73 -4.40 -5.84
C GLU A 6 4.49 -5.66 -5.01
N TYR A 7 4.84 -6.82 -5.55
CA TYR A 7 4.68 -8.09 -4.85
C TYR A 7 5.80 -9.07 -5.24
N ALA A 8 6.21 -9.87 -4.26
CA ALA A 8 7.29 -10.84 -4.41
C ALA A 8 7.02 -12.09 -3.56
N GLN A 9 7.56 -13.24 -3.98
CA GLN A 9 7.54 -14.45 -3.18
C GLN A 9 8.81 -14.53 -2.33
N GLU A 10 8.64 -14.74 -1.03
CA GLU A 10 9.70 -14.92 -0.05
C GLU A 10 10.32 -16.33 -0.11
N GLU A 11 11.49 -16.51 0.51
CA GLU A 11 12.17 -17.81 0.58
C GLU A 11 11.33 -18.91 1.27
N ASP A 12 10.44 -18.52 2.19
CA ASP A 12 9.52 -19.42 2.88
C ASP A 12 8.24 -19.73 2.09
N GLY A 13 8.13 -19.18 0.88
CA GLY A 13 7.01 -19.39 -0.03
C GLY A 13 5.83 -18.43 0.16
N ARG A 14 5.82 -17.59 1.20
CA ARG A 14 4.79 -16.56 1.38
C ARG A 14 4.94 -15.45 0.34
N TRP A 15 3.83 -14.81 0.01
CA TRP A 15 3.82 -13.64 -0.87
C TRP A 15 3.78 -12.37 -0.03
N LEU A 16 4.71 -11.47 -0.29
CA LEU A 16 4.73 -10.10 0.19
C LEU A 16 4.07 -9.20 -0.85
N ALA A 17 3.23 -8.27 -0.41
CA ALA A 17 2.73 -7.18 -1.25
C ALA A 17 2.84 -5.84 -0.51
N GLU A 18 3.32 -4.83 -1.22
CA GLU A 18 3.54 -3.48 -0.72
C GLU A 18 2.90 -2.45 -1.67
N VAL A 19 2.27 -1.42 -1.11
CA VAL A 19 1.81 -0.25 -1.87
C VAL A 19 2.85 0.85 -1.73
N VAL A 20 3.72 0.98 -2.74
CA VAL A 20 4.91 1.85 -2.72
C VAL A 20 4.56 3.31 -2.42
N ASP A 21 3.39 3.76 -2.88
CA ASP A 21 2.92 5.13 -2.70
C ASP A 21 2.36 5.43 -1.29
N ILE A 22 2.12 4.40 -0.47
CA ILE A 22 1.51 4.54 0.86
C ILE A 22 2.40 3.85 1.90
N PRO A 23 3.33 4.60 2.52
CA PRO A 23 4.21 4.05 3.55
C PRO A 23 3.43 3.35 4.66
N GLY A 24 3.85 2.13 5.00
CA GLY A 24 3.23 1.30 6.02
C GLY A 24 2.16 0.32 5.50
N VAL A 25 1.86 0.32 4.19
CA VAL A 25 0.99 -0.69 3.59
C VAL A 25 1.83 -1.85 3.06
N LEU A 26 2.09 -2.81 3.94
CA LEU A 26 2.86 -4.02 3.65
C LEU A 26 2.16 -5.22 4.30
N VAL A 27 1.92 -6.27 3.51
CA VAL A 27 1.15 -7.45 3.96
C VAL A 27 1.70 -8.75 3.38
N TYR A 28 1.41 -9.84 4.09
CA TYR A 28 1.69 -11.19 3.61
C TYR A 28 0.42 -11.97 3.24
N GLY A 29 0.53 -12.82 2.21
CA GLY A 29 -0.47 -13.78 1.77
C GLY A 29 0.15 -15.15 1.45
N GLN A 30 -0.69 -16.18 1.36
CA GLN A 30 -0.27 -17.51 0.92
C GLN A 30 -0.19 -17.60 -0.61
N THR A 31 -0.90 -16.70 -1.31
CA THR A 31 -0.83 -16.54 -2.77
C THR A 31 -0.60 -15.07 -3.14
N SER A 32 -0.15 -14.83 -4.38
CA SER A 32 0.01 -13.47 -4.93
C SER A 32 -1.30 -12.68 -4.85
N ASP A 33 -2.40 -13.31 -5.24
CA ASP A 33 -3.73 -12.67 -5.26
C ASP A 33 -4.21 -12.32 -3.85
N GLU A 34 -3.96 -13.20 -2.88
CA GLU A 34 -4.30 -12.92 -1.48
C GLU A 34 -3.47 -11.75 -0.92
N ALA A 35 -2.16 -11.74 -1.18
CA ALA A 35 -1.29 -10.65 -0.74
C ALA A 35 -1.73 -9.31 -1.36
N MET A 36 -1.99 -9.29 -2.67
CA MET A 36 -2.43 -8.10 -3.38
C MET A 36 -3.80 -7.59 -2.90
N ALA A 37 -4.78 -8.48 -2.69
CA ALA A 37 -6.09 -8.11 -2.16
C ALA A 37 -5.99 -7.53 -0.74
N LYS A 38 -5.16 -8.11 0.12
CA LYS A 38 -4.89 -7.57 1.46
C LYS A 38 -4.21 -6.19 1.40
N ALA A 39 -3.28 -5.99 0.46
CA ALA A 39 -2.57 -4.72 0.31
C ALA A 39 -3.54 -3.61 -0.10
N GLN A 40 -4.43 -3.90 -1.06
CA GLN A 40 -5.49 -2.97 -1.48
C GLN A 40 -6.44 -2.63 -0.33
N ALA A 41 -6.89 -3.61 0.45
CA ALA A 41 -7.76 -3.38 1.60
C ALA A 41 -7.09 -2.51 2.68
N LEU A 42 -5.81 -2.77 2.97
CA LEU A 42 -5.05 -1.98 3.94
C LEU A 42 -4.81 -0.55 3.43
N ALA A 43 -4.49 -0.36 2.15
CA ALA A 43 -4.38 0.97 1.53
C ALA A 43 -5.66 1.79 1.69
N LEU A 44 -6.82 1.19 1.39
CA LEU A 44 -8.11 1.87 1.58
C LEU A 44 -8.35 2.27 3.04
N ARG A 45 -7.96 1.42 3.99
CA ARG A 45 -8.07 1.73 5.42
C ARG A 45 -7.16 2.88 5.84
N VAL A 46 -5.91 2.89 5.38
CA VAL A 46 -4.97 3.99 5.66
C VAL A 46 -5.49 5.30 5.07
N LEU A 47 -5.99 5.28 3.84
CA LEU A 47 -6.57 6.47 3.22
C LEU A 47 -7.79 7.00 3.97
N ALA A 48 -8.67 6.11 4.43
CA ALA A 48 -9.82 6.49 5.25
C ALA A 48 -9.36 7.14 6.57
N ASP A 49 -8.42 6.53 7.27
CA ASP A 49 -7.88 7.05 8.54
C ASP A 49 -7.23 8.43 8.37
N ARG A 50 -6.45 8.64 7.30
CA ARG A 50 -5.88 9.96 6.97
C ARG A 50 -6.95 11.02 6.73
N LEU A 51 -8.00 10.68 6.00
CA LEU A 51 -9.13 11.59 5.74
C LEU A 51 -9.88 11.94 7.04
N GLU A 52 -10.07 10.98 7.93
CA GLU A 52 -10.71 11.19 9.24
C GLU A 52 -9.89 12.10 10.15
N HIS A 53 -8.56 12.01 10.10
CA HIS A 53 -7.64 12.85 10.89
C HIS A 53 -7.29 14.19 10.22
N GLY A 54 -7.87 14.49 9.05
CA GLY A 54 -7.66 15.75 8.34
C GLY A 54 -6.33 15.84 7.59
N GLU A 55 -5.61 14.72 7.44
CA GLU A 55 -4.45 14.62 6.56
C GLU A 55 -4.92 14.65 5.11
N ARG A 56 -4.84 15.83 4.47
CA ARG A 56 -5.02 15.90 3.02
C ARG A 56 -3.75 15.37 2.38
N GLN A 57 -3.87 14.31 1.59
CA GLN A 57 -2.82 13.90 0.67
C GLN A 57 -2.57 15.08 -0.27
N LEU A 58 -1.55 15.88 0.05
CA LEU A 58 -1.08 16.96 -0.78
C LEU A 58 -0.46 16.29 -1.99
N ASP A 59 -1.21 16.26 -3.09
CA ASP A 59 -0.62 16.17 -4.43
C ASP A 59 0.26 17.42 -4.62
N SER A 60 1.46 17.43 -4.05
CA SER A 60 2.46 18.44 -4.36
C SER A 60 3.39 17.85 -5.43
N PRO A 61 3.28 18.29 -6.70
CA PRO A 61 4.15 17.83 -7.79
C PRO A 61 5.54 18.50 -7.77
N PHE A 62 5.92 19.20 -6.69
CA PHE A 62 7.15 19.97 -6.66
C PHE A 62 8.19 19.38 -5.70
N PRO A 63 9.42 19.06 -6.18
CA PRO A 63 10.51 18.73 -5.29
C PRO A 63 10.90 19.98 -4.48
N ALA A 64 11.20 19.78 -3.19
CA ALA A 64 11.79 20.79 -2.34
C ALA A 64 13.06 21.35 -3.00
N SER A 65 13.15 22.68 -3.09
CA SER A 65 14.30 23.41 -3.64
C SER A 65 15.52 23.32 -2.74
#